data_AF-A0ABD6H608-F1
#
_entry.id   AF-A0ABD6H608-F1
#
_cell.length_a   1.000
_cell.length_b   1.000
_cell.length_c   1.000
_cell.angle_alpha   90.00
_cell.angle_beta   90.00
_cell.angle_gamma   90.00
#
_symmetry.space_group_name_H-M   'P 1'
#
loop_
_entity.id
_entity.type
_entity.pdbx_description
1 polymer ?
#
loop_
_entity_poly.entity_id
_entity_poly.type
_entity_poly.pdbx_seq_one_letter_code
_entity_poly.pdbx_strand_id
1 'polypeptide(L)'
;MTTETMEKTEVQPVVFVKAGAVFASSVDVAEFFEKEHREVLRAIDNLFEIAPDVCSCNFAPSSREVKMPNGGARDFRAFDMNRDGFTLLVMGFTGPKAVKFKLDYIAAFNAMETELLAQAKRVQPHPADDHLPRGRDRKAWGIHIQKINSVARYVGMINQVYGPEAARALLEADRDLPNVSNKALSVLCGSPEDDPVGCFFHLMRAAAGNGRTLGERVYAAFSDPVEMGKVKSFGILVGPASDSNFIAIATRHEFLARHFADTQWTGAWDVAFGLLSGAKASKRTLQFGMVKSRAVMVPRAEVIKLLNKSG
;
A
#
# COMPACT_ATOMS: atom_id res chain seq x y z
N MET A 1 62.99 -8.32 -2.21
CA MET A 1 61.85 -8.49 -3.15
C MET A 1 60.59 -8.20 -2.36
N THR A 2 60.16 -6.95 -2.38
CA THR A 2 59.00 -6.44 -1.66
C THR A 2 57.91 -6.26 -2.70
N THR A 3 56.86 -7.07 -2.61
CA THR A 3 55.69 -7.01 -3.49
C THR A 3 54.84 -5.80 -3.11
N GLU A 4 54.90 -4.74 -3.91
CA GLU A 4 53.96 -3.62 -3.87
C GLU A 4 52.55 -4.14 -4.19
N THR A 5 51.67 -4.01 -3.21
CA THR A 5 50.24 -4.24 -3.35
C THR A 5 49.67 -3.07 -4.15
N MET A 6 49.29 -3.32 -5.40
CA MET A 6 48.60 -2.33 -6.22
C MET A 6 47.22 -2.05 -5.62
N GLU A 7 47.06 -0.84 -5.13
CA GLU A 7 45.81 -0.26 -4.64
C GLU A 7 44.82 -0.20 -5.82
N LYS A 8 43.75 -0.98 -5.73
CA LYS A 8 42.74 -1.11 -6.79
C LYS A 8 41.86 0.14 -6.76
N THR A 9 42.20 1.14 -7.58
CA THR A 9 41.41 2.37 -7.75
C THR A 9 39.96 2.02 -8.09
N GLU A 10 39.07 2.34 -7.16
CA GLU A 10 37.63 2.30 -7.36
C GLU A 10 37.28 3.35 -8.42
N VAL A 11 37.22 2.92 -9.68
CA VAL A 11 36.72 3.79 -10.76
C VAL A 11 35.31 4.20 -10.32
N GLN A 12 35.06 5.51 -10.24
CA GLN A 12 33.72 6.11 -10.06
C GLN A 12 33.20 6.51 -11.44
N PRO A 13 31.87 6.54 -11.68
CA PRO A 13 31.35 7.01 -12.96
C PRO A 13 31.82 8.44 -13.18
N VAL A 14 32.44 8.70 -14.33
CA VAL A 14 32.91 10.04 -14.69
C VAL A 14 31.69 10.93 -14.86
N VAL A 15 31.56 11.92 -13.98
CA VAL A 15 30.49 12.92 -14.01
C VAL A 15 31.09 14.29 -14.32
N PHE A 16 30.35 15.11 -15.06
CA PHE A 16 30.75 16.47 -15.43
C PHE A 16 29.65 17.48 -15.12
N VAL A 17 30.04 18.74 -14.90
CA VAL A 17 29.10 19.83 -14.60
C VAL A 17 28.76 20.58 -15.88
N LYS A 18 27.46 20.73 -16.17
CA LYS A 18 26.94 21.52 -17.30
C LYS A 18 25.75 22.35 -16.83
N ALA A 19 25.79 23.67 -17.05
CA ALA A 19 24.75 24.60 -16.62
C ALA A 19 24.33 24.48 -15.13
N GLY A 20 25.29 24.17 -14.23
CA GLY A 20 25.05 24.04 -12.79
C GLY A 20 24.48 22.70 -12.34
N ALA A 21 24.25 21.74 -13.25
CA ALA A 21 23.82 20.38 -12.93
C ALA A 21 24.90 19.34 -13.29
N VAL A 22 24.91 18.23 -12.55
CA VAL A 22 25.86 17.13 -12.73
C VAL A 22 25.27 16.11 -13.70
N PHE A 23 26.02 15.77 -14.75
CA PHE A 23 25.64 14.83 -15.80
C PHE A 23 26.68 13.72 -15.95
N ALA A 24 26.24 12.57 -16.47
CA ALA A 24 27.09 11.47 -16.93
C ALA A 24 26.88 11.25 -18.43
N SER A 25 27.94 10.91 -19.17
CA SER A 25 27.82 10.55 -20.59
C SER A 25 27.52 9.07 -20.76
N SER A 26 26.69 8.69 -21.73
CA SER A 26 26.43 7.29 -22.06
C SER A 26 27.69 6.51 -22.46
N VAL A 27 28.73 7.20 -22.94
CA VAL A 27 30.04 6.62 -23.26
C VAL A 27 30.79 6.24 -21.98
N ASP A 28 30.86 7.17 -21.03
CA ASP A 28 31.57 6.95 -19.77
C ASP A 28 30.84 5.91 -18.91
N VAL A 29 29.50 5.86 -18.99
CA VAL A 29 28.68 4.79 -18.39
C VAL A 29 29.00 3.42 -19.01
N ALA A 30 29.14 3.35 -20.33
CA ALA A 30 29.49 2.12 -21.02
C ALA A 30 30.87 1.60 -20.58
N GLU A 31 31.86 2.49 -20.52
CA GLU A 31 33.21 2.17 -20.05
C GLU A 31 33.22 1.69 -18.60
N PHE A 32 32.56 2.43 -17.70
CA PHE A 32 32.50 2.10 -16.28
C PHE A 32 31.89 0.72 -16.03
N PHE A 33 30.73 0.45 -16.64
CA PHE A 33 29.99 -0.81 -16.44
C PHE A 33 30.50 -1.96 -17.31
N GLU A 34 31.60 -1.76 -18.06
CA GLU A 34 32.20 -2.73 -18.97
C GLU A 34 31.16 -3.26 -19.98
N LYS A 35 30.38 -2.35 -20.56
CA LYS A 35 29.37 -2.63 -21.58
C LYS A 35 29.75 -1.99 -22.90
N GLU A 36 29.34 -2.62 -23.98
CA GLU A 36 29.45 -2.01 -25.31
C GLU A 36 28.53 -0.77 -25.39
N HIS A 37 29.04 0.33 -25.94
CA HIS A 37 28.25 1.58 -26.02
C HIS A 37 26.94 1.39 -26.80
N ARG A 38 26.94 0.52 -27.81
CA ARG A 38 25.72 0.14 -28.54
C ARG A 38 24.66 -0.50 -27.64
N GLU A 39 25.05 -1.30 -26.66
CA GLU A 39 24.11 -1.91 -25.72
C GLU A 39 23.51 -0.86 -24.78
N VAL A 40 24.31 0.11 -24.37
CA VAL A 40 23.84 1.26 -23.57
C VAL A 40 22.85 2.10 -24.36
N LEU A 41 23.14 2.43 -25.63
CA LEU A 41 22.21 3.16 -26.50
C LEU A 41 20.89 2.38 -26.68
N ARG A 42 20.95 1.06 -26.88
CA ARG A 42 19.75 0.23 -26.96
C ARG A 42 18.94 0.24 -25.66
N ALA A 43 19.60 0.20 -24.51
CA ALA A 43 18.91 0.29 -23.22
C ALA A 43 18.21 1.64 -23.05
N ILE A 44 18.85 2.73 -23.47
CA ILE A 44 18.25 4.08 -23.48
C ILE A 44 17.05 4.11 -24.44
N ASP A 45 17.19 3.58 -25.66
CA ASP A 45 16.09 3.52 -26.64
C ASP A 45 14.88 2.75 -26.10
N ASN A 46 15.11 1.60 -25.46
CA ASN A 46 14.05 0.84 -24.79
C ASN A 46 13.37 1.64 -23.66
N LEU A 47 14.12 2.46 -22.92
CA LEU A 47 13.53 3.35 -21.90
C LEU A 47 12.65 4.42 -22.53
N PHE A 48 13.04 4.97 -23.69
CA PHE A 48 12.20 5.92 -24.43
C PHE A 48 10.92 5.28 -24.97
N GLU A 49 10.93 3.99 -25.30
CA GLU A 49 9.72 3.24 -25.69
C GLU A 49 8.76 3.04 -24.50
N ILE A 50 9.29 2.79 -23.30
CA ILE A 50 8.50 2.47 -22.10
C ILE A 50 8.01 3.74 -21.39
N ALA A 51 8.86 4.77 -21.29
CA ALA A 51 8.63 5.96 -20.49
C ALA A 51 9.17 7.23 -21.18
N PRO A 52 8.57 7.68 -22.30
CA PRO A 52 9.07 8.79 -23.11
C PRO A 52 9.13 10.12 -22.35
N ASP A 53 8.15 10.40 -21.48
CA ASP A 53 8.09 11.64 -20.71
C ASP A 53 9.23 11.73 -19.68
N VAL A 54 9.48 10.62 -18.98
CA VAL A 54 10.58 10.52 -18.01
C VAL A 54 11.93 10.64 -18.73
N CYS A 55 12.06 10.02 -19.90
CA CYS A 55 13.31 10.04 -20.64
C CYS A 55 13.63 11.43 -21.20
N SER A 56 12.61 12.16 -21.68
CA SER A 56 12.77 13.50 -22.24
C SER A 56 13.31 14.52 -21.22
N CYS A 57 13.02 14.33 -19.93
CA CYS A 57 13.52 15.18 -18.86
C CYS A 57 14.93 14.79 -18.35
N ASN A 58 15.33 13.53 -18.56
CA ASN A 58 16.50 12.96 -17.89
C ASN A 58 17.65 12.59 -18.84
N PHE A 59 17.40 12.50 -20.15
CA PHE A 59 18.38 12.21 -21.19
C PHE A 59 18.39 13.32 -22.26
N ALA A 60 19.53 13.99 -22.40
CA ALA A 60 19.77 14.96 -23.46
C ALA A 60 20.58 14.31 -24.59
N PRO A 61 20.10 14.35 -25.85
CA PRO A 61 20.89 13.89 -26.99
C PRO A 61 22.22 14.63 -27.07
N SER A 62 23.31 13.90 -27.25
CA SER A 62 24.64 14.46 -27.48
C SER A 62 25.35 13.72 -28.60
N SER A 63 26.46 14.28 -29.09
CA SER A 63 27.35 13.62 -30.05
C SER A 63 28.77 13.61 -29.49
N ARG A 64 29.52 12.54 -29.79
CA ARG A 64 30.93 12.45 -29.48
C ARG A 64 31.73 12.27 -30.75
N GLU A 65 32.65 13.19 -30.99
CA GLU A 65 33.57 13.13 -32.11
C GLU A 65 34.62 12.05 -31.84
N VAL A 66 34.77 11.11 -32.77
CA VAL A 66 35.79 10.07 -32.74
C VAL A 66 36.71 10.24 -33.94
N LYS A 67 38.01 10.32 -33.68
CA LYS A 67 39.03 10.37 -34.73
C LYS A 67 39.13 9.01 -35.41
N MET A 68 38.97 9.02 -36.73
CA MET A 68 39.07 7.84 -37.55
C MET A 68 40.53 7.57 -37.94
N PRO A 69 40.90 6.30 -38.21
CA PRO A 69 42.27 5.93 -38.60
C PRO A 69 42.78 6.63 -39.86
N ASN A 70 41.87 7.15 -40.70
CA ASN A 70 42.19 7.89 -41.93
C ASN A 70 42.38 9.40 -41.73
N GLY A 71 42.44 9.88 -40.47
CA GLY A 71 42.64 11.29 -40.15
C GLY A 71 41.36 12.15 -40.22
N GLY A 72 40.21 11.57 -40.58
CA GLY A 72 38.91 12.23 -40.47
C GLY A 72 38.32 12.13 -39.06
N ALA A 73 37.28 12.91 -38.79
CA ALA A 73 36.51 12.83 -37.55
C ALA A 73 35.06 12.44 -37.87
N ARG A 74 34.44 11.61 -37.02
CA ARG A 74 33.04 11.21 -37.17
C ARG A 74 32.31 11.37 -35.84
N ASP A 75 31.13 11.97 -35.91
CA ASP A 75 30.23 12.08 -34.77
C ASP A 75 29.46 10.79 -34.54
N PHE A 76 29.53 10.29 -33.32
CA PHE A 76 28.75 9.17 -32.83
C PHE A 76 27.64 9.67 -31.90
N ARG A 77 26.45 9.06 -32.03
CA ARG A 77 25.30 9.33 -31.17
C ARG A 77 25.65 8.98 -29.72
N ALA A 78 25.43 9.91 -28.81
CA ALA A 78 25.58 9.74 -27.37
C ALA A 78 24.40 10.39 -26.62
N PHE A 79 24.39 10.25 -25.31
CA PHE A 79 23.42 10.93 -24.44
C PHE A 79 24.14 11.44 -23.20
N ASP A 80 23.80 12.65 -22.79
CA ASP A 80 24.12 13.19 -21.47
C ASP A 80 22.90 12.90 -20.58
N MET A 81 23.11 12.33 -19.40
CA MET A 81 22.02 11.99 -18.48
C MET A 81 22.26 12.59 -17.10
N ASN A 82 21.20 13.09 -16.48
CA ASN A 82 21.26 13.55 -15.09
C ASN A 82 21.30 12.35 -14.13
N ARG A 83 21.33 12.62 -12.82
CA ARG A 83 21.34 11.57 -11.78
C ARG A 83 20.19 10.56 -11.94
N ASP A 84 19.00 11.03 -12.26
CA ASP A 84 17.79 10.19 -12.33
C ASP A 84 17.81 9.30 -13.57
N GLY A 85 18.20 9.85 -14.73
CA GLY A 85 18.41 9.10 -15.97
C GLY A 85 19.52 8.05 -15.81
N PHE A 86 20.63 8.41 -15.18
CA PHE A 86 21.70 7.47 -14.84
C PHE A 86 21.19 6.33 -13.96
N THR A 87 20.47 6.65 -12.89
CA THR A 87 19.94 5.64 -11.96
C THR A 87 18.97 4.71 -12.68
N LEU A 88 18.04 5.25 -13.46
CA LEU A 88 17.06 4.48 -14.23
C LEU A 88 17.73 3.50 -15.19
N LEU A 89 18.76 3.95 -15.91
CA LEU A 89 19.54 3.13 -16.82
C LEU A 89 20.27 1.99 -16.10
N VAL A 90 20.98 2.31 -15.02
CA VAL A 90 21.80 1.34 -14.27
C VAL A 90 20.95 0.29 -13.55
N MET A 91 19.73 0.62 -13.13
CA MET A 91 18.81 -0.34 -12.52
C MET A 91 18.46 -1.51 -13.47
N GLY A 92 18.46 -1.28 -14.78
CA GLY A 92 18.28 -2.32 -15.79
C GLY A 92 19.53 -3.14 -16.10
N PHE A 93 20.71 -2.75 -15.58
CA PHE A 93 21.96 -3.44 -15.89
C PHE A 93 22.17 -4.69 -15.04
N THR A 94 22.82 -5.66 -15.68
CA THR A 94 23.32 -6.91 -15.10
C THR A 94 24.85 -6.93 -15.10
N GLY A 95 25.45 -7.68 -14.17
CA GLY A 95 26.90 -7.85 -14.01
C GLY A 95 27.43 -7.44 -12.63
N PRO A 96 28.67 -7.83 -12.25
CA PRO A 96 29.22 -7.61 -10.92
C PRO A 96 29.24 -6.15 -10.48
N LYS A 97 29.65 -5.22 -11.37
CA LYS A 97 29.68 -3.77 -11.08
C LYS A 97 28.28 -3.19 -10.90
N ALA A 98 27.32 -3.62 -11.73
CA ALA A 98 25.93 -3.19 -11.60
C ALA A 98 25.31 -3.70 -10.28
N VAL A 99 25.62 -4.94 -9.88
CA VAL A 99 25.18 -5.49 -8.59
C VAL A 99 25.79 -4.72 -7.43
N LYS A 100 27.11 -4.44 -7.47
CA LYS A 100 27.77 -3.63 -6.45
C LYS A 100 27.10 -2.25 -6.31
N PHE A 101 26.91 -1.54 -7.41
CA PHE A 101 26.22 -0.25 -7.41
C PHE A 101 24.82 -0.33 -6.79
N LYS A 102 24.04 -1.38 -7.11
CA LYS A 102 22.72 -1.61 -6.52
C LYS A 102 22.78 -1.83 -5.00
N LEU A 103 23.77 -2.59 -4.53
CA LEU A 103 23.97 -2.81 -3.09
C LEU A 103 24.36 -1.52 -2.38
N ASP A 104 25.23 -0.71 -2.97
CA ASP A 104 25.63 0.59 -2.43
C ASP A 104 24.43 1.56 -2.37
N TYR A 105 23.59 1.55 -3.41
CA TYR A 105 22.33 2.31 -3.44
C TYR A 105 21.37 1.86 -2.33
N ILE A 106 21.19 0.55 -2.14
CA ILE A 106 20.36 -0.01 -1.07
C ILE A 106 20.91 0.39 0.31
N ALA A 107 22.22 0.32 0.51
CA ALA A 107 22.85 0.72 1.76
C ALA A 107 22.62 2.21 2.08
N ALA A 108 22.77 3.08 1.08
CA ALA A 108 22.48 4.50 1.22
C ALA A 108 21.00 4.76 1.53
N PHE A 109 20.09 4.02 0.88
CA PHE A 109 18.65 4.10 1.15
C PHE A 109 18.33 3.70 2.60
N ASN A 110 18.85 2.57 3.07
CA ASN A 110 18.63 2.10 4.44
C ASN A 110 19.22 3.06 5.49
N ALA A 111 20.36 3.70 5.20
CA ALA A 111 20.94 4.72 6.05
C ALA A 111 20.03 5.95 6.14
N MET A 112 19.52 6.43 5.00
CA MET A 112 18.57 7.54 4.95
C MET A 112 17.26 7.19 5.65
N GLU A 113 16.72 5.99 5.42
CA GLU A 113 15.53 5.49 6.10
C GLU A 113 15.76 5.57 7.61
N THR A 114 16.83 4.95 8.11
CA THR A 114 17.20 4.95 9.53
C THR A 114 17.28 6.36 10.10
N GLU A 115 17.88 7.30 9.37
CA GLU A 115 17.96 8.71 9.77
C GLU A 115 16.57 9.35 9.83
N LEU A 116 15.73 9.16 8.82
CA LEU A 116 14.35 9.67 8.80
C LEU A 116 13.51 9.06 9.92
N LEU A 117 13.66 7.76 10.22
CA LEU A 117 12.98 7.13 11.36
C LEU A 117 13.48 7.73 12.68
N ALA A 118 14.78 7.99 12.81
CA ALA A 118 15.36 8.63 13.99
C ALA A 118 14.87 10.08 14.14
N GLN A 119 14.75 10.83 13.05
CA GLN A 119 14.19 12.19 13.04
C GLN A 119 12.70 12.19 13.35
N ALA A 120 11.92 11.25 12.82
CA ALA A 120 10.50 11.09 13.14
C ALA A 120 10.26 10.70 14.62
N LYS A 121 11.19 9.93 15.21
CA LYS A 121 11.22 9.64 16.65
C LYS A 121 11.64 10.84 17.51
N ARG A 122 12.38 11.81 16.96
CA ARG A 122 12.66 13.07 17.66
C ARG A 122 11.38 13.89 17.70
N VAL A 123 10.81 13.94 18.91
CA VAL A 123 9.61 14.70 19.26
C VAL A 123 9.77 16.17 18.86
N GLN A 124 9.30 16.53 17.67
CA GLN A 124 9.20 17.92 17.24
C GLN A 124 7.73 18.34 17.24
N PRO A 125 7.36 19.45 17.91
CA PRO A 125 6.02 19.98 17.82
C PRO A 125 5.70 20.36 16.37
N HIS A 126 4.61 19.81 15.84
CA HIS A 126 4.14 20.15 14.50
C HIS A 126 3.11 21.29 14.62
N PRO A 127 3.08 22.26 13.71
CA PRO A 127 2.06 23.33 13.71
C PRO A 127 0.60 22.86 13.74
N ALA A 128 0.32 21.63 13.30
CA ALA A 128 -1.00 21.01 13.43
C ALA A 128 -1.36 20.59 14.88
N ASP A 129 -0.46 20.72 15.84
CA ASP A 129 -0.71 20.43 17.26
C ASP A 129 -1.11 21.68 18.06
N ASP A 130 -1.11 22.88 17.44
CA ASP A 130 -1.30 24.15 18.16
C ASP A 130 -2.68 24.32 18.79
N HIS A 131 -3.70 23.65 18.25
CA HIS A 131 -5.08 23.69 18.73
C HIS A 131 -5.40 22.60 19.76
N LEU A 132 -4.47 21.70 20.09
CA LEU A 132 -4.69 20.64 21.06
C LEU A 132 -4.51 21.15 22.51
N PRO A 133 -5.38 20.76 23.46
CA PRO A 133 -5.28 21.19 24.85
C PRO A 133 -3.94 20.83 25.48
N ARG A 134 -3.13 21.85 25.80
CA ARG A 134 -1.88 21.70 26.55
C ARG A 134 -2.21 21.54 28.04
N GLY A 135 -2.70 20.35 28.43
CA GLY A 135 -3.03 20.04 29.84
C GLY A 135 -1.87 20.43 30.80
N ARG A 136 -2.21 20.73 32.06
CA ARG A 136 -1.30 21.31 33.07
C ARG A 136 0.08 20.63 33.17
N ASP A 137 0.15 19.32 32.91
CA ASP A 137 1.38 18.51 33.03
C ASP A 137 2.00 18.09 31.68
N ARG A 138 1.44 18.51 30.52
CA ARG A 138 1.90 18.17 29.14
C ARG A 138 2.11 16.67 28.87
N LYS A 139 1.47 15.80 29.64
CA LYS A 139 1.55 14.34 29.55
C LYS A 139 0.15 13.74 29.47
N ALA A 140 -0.02 12.74 28.60
CA ALA A 140 -1.18 11.85 28.59
C ALA A 140 -0.66 10.44 28.89
N TRP A 141 -1.32 9.69 29.76
CA TRP A 141 -0.88 8.34 30.17
C TRP A 141 0.57 8.29 30.72
N GLY A 142 1.04 9.37 31.34
CA GLY A 142 2.43 9.49 31.82
C GLY A 142 3.47 9.82 30.75
N ILE A 143 3.06 9.94 29.48
CA ILE A 143 3.93 10.16 28.32
C ILE A 143 3.68 11.55 27.72
N HIS A 144 4.72 12.24 27.25
CA HIS A 144 4.55 13.56 26.64
C HIS A 144 3.63 13.51 25.41
N ILE A 145 2.65 14.41 25.36
CA ILE A 145 1.64 14.47 24.27
C ILE A 145 2.32 14.61 22.90
N GLN A 146 3.42 15.35 22.82
CA GLN A 146 4.18 15.51 21.58
C GLN A 146 4.79 14.19 21.09
N LYS A 147 5.24 13.31 22.01
CA LYS A 147 5.75 11.96 21.68
C LYS A 147 4.62 11.08 21.14
N ILE A 148 3.44 11.18 21.74
CA ILE A 148 2.25 10.44 21.28
C ILE A 148 1.86 10.91 19.87
N ASN A 149 1.82 12.22 19.63
CA ASN A 149 1.44 12.78 18.33
C ASN A 149 2.48 12.48 17.23
N SER A 150 3.78 12.54 17.53
CA SER A 150 4.83 12.22 16.55
C SER A 150 4.77 10.75 16.15
N VAL A 151 4.58 9.85 17.12
CA VAL A 151 4.41 8.42 16.87
C VAL A 151 3.13 8.15 16.08
N ALA A 152 2.00 8.75 16.43
CA ALA A 152 0.73 8.54 15.72
C ALA A 152 0.83 8.90 14.23
N ARG A 153 1.51 10.00 13.89
CA ARG A 153 1.79 10.37 12.49
C ARG A 153 2.66 9.34 11.79
N TYR A 154 3.71 8.91 12.47
CA TYR A 154 4.69 7.99 11.92
C TYR A 154 4.09 6.60 11.67
N VAL A 155 3.25 6.11 12.58
CA VAL A 155 2.41 4.90 12.41
C VAL A 155 1.45 5.06 11.23
N GLY A 156 0.79 6.23 11.11
CA GLY A 156 -0.10 6.51 9.98
C GLY A 156 0.61 6.48 8.63
N MET A 157 1.81 7.06 8.55
CA MET A 157 2.64 7.03 7.35
C MET A 157 3.07 5.60 6.99
N ILE A 158 3.54 4.82 7.98
CA ILE A 158 3.93 3.42 7.74
C ILE A 158 2.74 2.58 7.30
N ASN A 159 1.57 2.77 7.90
CA ASN A 159 0.35 2.07 7.47
C ASN A 159 0.01 2.39 6.00
N GLN A 160 0.16 3.63 5.58
CA GLN A 160 -0.10 4.06 4.21
C GLN A 160 0.89 3.48 3.19
N VAL A 161 2.17 3.35 3.57
CA VAL A 161 3.25 2.94 2.65
C VAL A 161 3.49 1.43 2.66
N TYR A 162 3.48 0.80 3.84
CA TYR A 162 3.88 -0.60 4.06
C TYR A 162 2.74 -1.48 4.58
N GLY A 163 1.58 -0.90 4.91
CA GLY A 163 0.40 -1.63 5.39
C GLY A 163 0.33 -1.82 6.91
N PRO A 164 -0.78 -2.43 7.38
CA PRO A 164 -1.17 -2.41 8.79
C PRO A 164 -0.28 -3.29 9.69
N GLU A 165 0.27 -4.39 9.19
CA GLU A 165 1.16 -5.26 9.97
C GLU A 165 2.50 -4.57 10.30
N ALA A 166 3.06 -3.82 9.35
CA ALA A 166 4.29 -3.05 9.55
C ALA A 166 4.10 -1.92 10.58
N ALA A 167 2.94 -1.24 10.52
CA ALA A 167 2.57 -0.22 11.48
C ALA A 167 2.40 -0.79 12.90
N ARG A 168 1.83 -2.00 13.01
CA ARG A 168 1.68 -2.73 14.27
C ARG A 168 3.01 -3.15 14.88
N ALA A 169 3.91 -3.73 14.07
CA ALA A 169 5.24 -4.14 14.52
C ALA A 169 6.04 -2.95 15.10
N LEU A 170 5.88 -1.75 14.52
CA LEU A 170 6.52 -0.54 15.03
C LEU A 170 5.96 -0.12 16.40
N LEU A 171 4.64 -0.15 16.57
CA LEU A 171 3.97 0.14 17.84
C LEU A 171 4.41 -0.84 18.94
N GLU A 172 4.55 -2.11 18.61
CA GLU A 172 4.99 -3.16 19.55
C GLU A 172 6.49 -3.06 19.91
N ALA A 173 7.31 -2.43 19.05
CA ALA A 173 8.75 -2.26 19.29
C ALA A 173 9.09 -1.13 20.27
N ASP A 174 8.24 -0.10 20.42
CA ASP A 174 8.51 1.05 21.29
C ASP A 174 7.82 0.89 22.65
N ARG A 175 8.59 0.37 23.62
CA ARG A 175 8.13 0.02 24.99
C ARG A 175 7.65 1.19 25.83
N ASP A 176 7.98 2.42 25.43
CA ASP A 176 7.62 3.64 26.16
C ASP A 176 6.24 4.18 25.77
N LEU A 177 5.62 3.65 24.72
CA LEU A 177 4.25 3.98 24.37
C LEU A 177 3.30 3.25 25.32
N PRO A 178 2.10 3.79 25.58
CA PRO A 178 1.11 3.05 26.35
C PRO A 178 0.89 1.74 25.59
N ASN A 179 0.95 0.61 26.29
CA ASN A 179 0.58 -0.67 25.69
C ASN A 179 -0.93 -0.58 25.39
N VAL A 180 -1.23 -0.17 24.17
CA VAL A 180 -2.59 0.03 23.71
C VAL A 180 -3.14 -1.38 23.58
N SER A 181 -3.81 -1.86 24.63
CA SER A 181 -4.50 -3.15 24.57
C SER A 181 -5.34 -3.21 23.28
N ASN A 182 -5.56 -4.39 22.70
CA ASN A 182 -6.35 -4.52 21.44
C ASN A 182 -7.66 -3.70 21.43
N LYS A 183 -8.24 -3.41 22.62
CA LYS A 183 -9.41 -2.54 22.83
C LYS A 183 -9.23 -1.03 22.60
N ALA A 184 -8.01 -0.51 22.57
CA ALA A 184 -7.75 0.92 22.38
C ALA A 184 -7.16 1.21 20.99
N LEU A 185 -6.63 0.19 20.30
CA LEU A 185 -6.30 0.26 18.87
C LEU A 185 -7.58 0.31 18.02
N SER A 186 -8.61 -0.43 18.43
CA SER A 186 -9.96 -0.37 17.85
C SER A 186 -10.56 1.03 17.86
N VAL A 187 -10.26 1.85 18.87
CA VAL A 187 -10.76 3.22 19.00
C VAL A 187 -10.05 4.21 18.05
N LEU A 188 -8.83 3.90 17.60
CA LEU A 188 -7.99 4.80 16.79
C LEU A 188 -8.04 4.49 15.29
N CYS A 189 -8.20 3.22 14.93
CA CYS A 189 -8.41 2.76 13.57
C CYS A 189 -9.71 1.96 13.60
N GLY A 190 -10.82 2.57 13.18
CA GLY A 190 -12.17 2.02 13.35
C GLY A 190 -12.20 0.49 13.24
N SER A 191 -12.53 -0.17 14.33
CA SER A 191 -12.79 -1.59 14.36
C SER A 191 -14.00 -1.91 13.49
N PRO A 192 -14.13 -3.16 13.00
CA PRO A 192 -15.39 -3.68 12.51
C PRO A 192 -16.61 -3.31 13.37
N GLU A 193 -16.39 -3.15 14.67
CA GLU A 193 -17.39 -2.81 15.68
C GLU A 193 -17.88 -1.36 15.65
N ASP A 194 -17.08 -0.43 15.12
CA ASP A 194 -17.34 1.01 15.23
C ASP A 194 -18.32 1.54 14.17
N ASP A 195 -18.48 0.82 13.06
CA ASP A 195 -19.43 1.17 12.00
C ASP A 195 -20.22 -0.06 11.48
N PRO A 196 -21.13 -0.60 12.30
CA PRO A 196 -21.94 -1.76 11.91
C PRO A 196 -22.94 -1.43 10.79
N VAL A 197 -23.39 -0.18 10.71
CA VAL A 197 -24.34 0.29 9.71
C VAL A 197 -23.65 0.50 8.36
N GLY A 198 -22.46 1.09 8.33
CA GLY A 198 -21.66 1.22 7.11
C GLY A 198 -21.18 -0.13 6.59
N CYS A 199 -20.83 -1.08 7.48
CA CYS A 199 -20.54 -2.47 7.09
C CYS A 199 -21.72 -3.08 6.31
N PHE A 200 -22.93 -2.87 6.83
CA PHE A 200 -24.14 -3.33 6.20
C PHE A 200 -24.39 -2.68 4.84
N PHE A 201 -24.25 -1.36 4.73
CA PHE A 201 -24.41 -0.69 3.44
C PHE A 201 -23.35 -1.07 2.42
N HIS A 202 -22.11 -1.29 2.86
CA HIS A 202 -21.04 -1.77 1.99
C HIS A 202 -21.40 -3.12 1.35
N LEU A 203 -21.97 -4.06 2.13
CA LEU A 203 -22.47 -5.32 1.60
C LEU A 203 -23.69 -5.13 0.69
N MET A 204 -24.66 -4.31 1.10
CA MET A 204 -25.90 -4.13 0.32
C MET A 204 -25.66 -3.41 -1.01
N ARG A 205 -24.59 -2.63 -1.14
CA ARG A 205 -24.17 -1.99 -2.41
C ARG A 205 -23.38 -2.91 -3.33
N ALA A 206 -23.03 -4.12 -2.88
CA ALA A 206 -22.31 -5.08 -3.71
C ALA A 206 -23.08 -5.37 -5.01
N ALA A 207 -22.36 -5.43 -6.14
CA ALA A 207 -22.97 -5.76 -7.42
C ALA A 207 -23.44 -7.22 -7.40
N ALA A 208 -24.72 -7.44 -7.69
CA ALA A 208 -25.33 -8.77 -7.66
C ALA A 208 -25.85 -9.21 -9.03
N GLY A 209 -25.22 -8.76 -10.12
CA GLY A 209 -25.58 -9.13 -11.50
C GLY A 209 -26.89 -8.50 -12.01
N ASN A 210 -27.03 -8.41 -13.33
CA ASN A 210 -28.16 -7.75 -14.03
C ASN A 210 -28.37 -6.27 -13.64
N GLY A 211 -27.29 -5.55 -13.34
CA GLY A 211 -27.34 -4.13 -12.96
C GLY A 211 -27.99 -3.85 -11.60
N ARG A 212 -28.27 -4.89 -10.79
CA ARG A 212 -28.88 -4.76 -9.47
C ARG A 212 -27.87 -4.87 -8.35
N THR A 213 -28.15 -4.18 -7.25
CA THR A 213 -27.38 -4.29 -6.01
C THR A 213 -27.85 -5.49 -5.18
N LEU A 214 -27.01 -5.96 -4.26
CA LEU A 214 -27.37 -7.03 -3.34
C LEU A 214 -28.53 -6.62 -2.43
N GLY A 215 -28.60 -5.35 -2.02
CA GLY A 215 -29.69 -4.78 -1.24
C GLY A 215 -31.04 -4.85 -1.95
N GLU A 216 -31.10 -4.50 -3.23
CA GLU A 216 -32.31 -4.63 -4.05
C GLU A 216 -32.78 -6.08 -4.14
N ARG A 217 -31.85 -7.03 -4.29
CA ARG A 217 -32.19 -8.46 -4.33
C ARG A 217 -32.65 -9.00 -2.98
N VAL A 218 -32.01 -8.60 -1.90
CA VAL A 218 -32.42 -8.97 -0.53
C VAL A 218 -33.81 -8.41 -0.24
N TYR A 219 -34.08 -7.17 -0.66
CA TYR A 219 -35.41 -6.57 -0.54
C TYR A 219 -36.46 -7.32 -1.36
N ALA A 220 -36.16 -7.67 -2.62
CA ALA A 220 -37.06 -8.46 -3.46
C ALA A 220 -37.30 -9.88 -2.89
N ALA A 221 -36.25 -10.51 -2.35
CA ALA A 221 -36.31 -11.83 -1.73
C ALA A 221 -37.25 -11.90 -0.51
N PHE A 222 -37.66 -10.78 0.06
CA PHE A 222 -38.67 -10.77 1.13
C PHE A 222 -40.08 -11.18 0.68
N SER A 223 -40.36 -11.12 -0.63
CA SER A 223 -41.65 -11.46 -1.23
C SER A 223 -41.52 -12.45 -2.40
N ASP A 224 -40.33 -12.58 -3.00
CA ASP A 224 -40.07 -13.46 -4.15
C ASP A 224 -39.20 -14.68 -3.78
N PRO A 225 -39.74 -15.92 -3.80
CA PRO A 225 -38.98 -17.14 -3.54
C PRO A 225 -37.83 -17.42 -4.51
N VAL A 226 -37.92 -16.93 -5.74
CA VAL A 226 -36.85 -17.10 -6.73
C VAL A 226 -35.63 -16.27 -6.33
N GLU A 227 -35.85 -15.02 -5.92
CA GLU A 227 -34.78 -14.17 -5.39
C GLU A 227 -34.23 -14.69 -4.06
N MET A 228 -35.06 -15.29 -3.19
CA MET A 228 -34.58 -16.01 -1.98
C MET A 228 -33.58 -17.12 -2.32
N GLY A 229 -33.75 -17.80 -3.45
CA GLY A 229 -32.80 -18.81 -3.93
C GLY A 229 -31.47 -18.21 -4.37
N LYS A 230 -31.53 -17.09 -5.11
CA LYS A 230 -30.35 -16.42 -5.68
C LYS A 230 -29.46 -15.78 -4.61
N VAL A 231 -30.03 -15.16 -3.58
CA VAL A 231 -29.23 -14.51 -2.53
C VAL A 231 -28.35 -15.47 -1.72
N LYS A 232 -28.66 -16.79 -1.75
CA LYS A 232 -27.86 -17.83 -1.10
C LYS A 232 -26.44 -17.92 -1.63
N SER A 233 -26.22 -17.64 -2.92
CA SER A 233 -24.87 -17.66 -3.52
C SER A 233 -23.98 -16.51 -3.05
N PHE A 234 -24.58 -15.50 -2.39
CA PHE A 234 -23.87 -14.38 -1.78
C PHE A 234 -23.68 -14.55 -0.27
N GLY A 235 -23.99 -15.74 0.27
CA GLY A 235 -23.89 -16.02 1.70
C GLY A 235 -25.03 -15.44 2.55
N ILE A 236 -26.17 -15.09 1.93
CA ILE A 236 -27.34 -14.54 2.61
C ILE A 236 -28.53 -15.50 2.48
N LEU A 237 -29.27 -15.69 3.57
CA LEU A 237 -30.48 -16.51 3.61
C LEU A 237 -31.62 -15.69 4.21
N VAL A 238 -32.65 -15.44 3.42
CA VAL A 238 -33.86 -14.72 3.87
C VAL A 238 -34.85 -15.73 4.44
N GLY A 239 -35.33 -15.49 5.66
CA GLY A 239 -36.29 -16.37 6.33
C GLY A 239 -35.77 -17.79 6.59
N PRO A 240 -34.67 -17.99 7.35
CA PRO A 240 -34.22 -19.32 7.72
C PRO A 240 -35.32 -20.09 8.46
N ALA A 241 -35.40 -21.41 8.24
CA ALA A 241 -36.50 -22.27 8.73
C ALA A 241 -36.74 -22.30 10.26
N SER A 242 -35.89 -21.63 11.04
CA SER A 242 -36.02 -21.51 12.50
C SER A 242 -36.49 -20.12 12.97
N ASP A 243 -36.59 -19.13 12.07
CA ASP A 243 -36.91 -17.74 12.40
C ASP A 243 -37.18 -16.93 11.11
N SER A 244 -38.43 -16.94 10.63
CA SER A 244 -38.84 -16.27 9.39
C SER A 244 -38.70 -14.74 9.42
N ASN A 245 -38.60 -14.17 10.62
CA ASN A 245 -38.46 -12.73 10.84
C ASN A 245 -37.01 -12.23 10.72
N PHE A 246 -36.06 -13.07 10.34
CA PHE A 246 -34.64 -12.71 10.24
C PHE A 246 -34.10 -12.97 8.83
N ILE A 247 -33.03 -12.25 8.49
CA ILE A 247 -32.08 -12.69 7.47
C ILE A 247 -30.87 -13.29 8.19
N ALA A 248 -30.25 -14.30 7.62
CA ALA A 248 -29.01 -14.87 8.11
C ALA A 248 -27.88 -14.54 7.12
N ILE A 249 -26.78 -14.02 7.64
CA ILE A 249 -25.56 -13.69 6.88
C ILE A 249 -24.46 -14.62 7.36
N ALA A 250 -23.81 -15.35 6.45
CA ALA A 250 -22.80 -16.35 6.79
C ALA A 250 -21.55 -15.72 7.43
N THR A 251 -21.04 -16.34 8.49
CA THR A 251 -19.75 -16.01 9.13
C THR A 251 -18.57 -16.40 8.24
N ARG A 252 -18.75 -17.45 7.42
CA ARG A 252 -17.76 -17.93 6.45
C ARG A 252 -18.43 -18.19 5.12
N HIS A 253 -18.03 -17.45 4.09
CA HIS A 253 -18.48 -17.63 2.72
C HIS A 253 -17.46 -17.00 1.75
N GLU A 254 -17.18 -17.66 0.62
CA GLU A 254 -16.14 -17.22 -0.32
C GLU A 254 -16.43 -15.83 -0.91
N PHE A 255 -17.68 -15.57 -1.30
CA PHE A 255 -18.09 -14.23 -1.76
C PHE A 255 -17.86 -13.15 -0.69
N LEU A 256 -18.27 -13.39 0.57
CA LEU A 256 -18.13 -12.39 1.64
C LEU A 256 -16.65 -12.14 1.96
N ALA A 257 -15.83 -13.19 2.01
CA ALA A 257 -14.40 -13.07 2.21
C ALA A 257 -13.72 -12.24 1.13
N ARG A 258 -14.10 -12.44 -0.15
CA ARG A 258 -13.59 -11.61 -1.26
C ARG A 258 -14.11 -10.18 -1.20
N HIS A 259 -15.40 -9.99 -0.92
CA HIS A 259 -16.05 -8.68 -0.90
C HIS A 259 -15.45 -7.77 0.17
N PHE A 260 -15.09 -8.32 1.32
CA PHE A 260 -14.53 -7.56 2.43
C PHE A 260 -13.00 -7.53 2.47
N ALA A 261 -12.28 -8.20 1.58
CA ALA A 261 -10.82 -8.44 1.68
C ALA A 261 -9.98 -7.16 1.88
N ASP A 262 -10.38 -6.07 1.22
CA ASP A 262 -9.67 -4.79 1.23
C ASP A 262 -10.37 -3.72 2.10
N THR A 263 -11.13 -4.16 3.11
CA THR A 263 -11.90 -3.27 3.99
C THR A 263 -11.47 -3.38 5.44
N GLN A 264 -11.90 -2.44 6.29
CA GLN A 264 -11.70 -2.55 7.74
C GLN A 264 -12.43 -3.77 8.37
N TRP A 265 -13.35 -4.41 7.65
CA TRP A 265 -14.14 -5.56 8.13
C TRP A 265 -13.55 -6.94 7.73
N THR A 266 -12.35 -6.99 7.15
CA THR A 266 -11.73 -8.25 6.71
C THR A 266 -11.66 -9.29 7.83
N GLY A 267 -12.31 -10.43 7.62
CA GLY A 267 -12.31 -11.55 8.57
C GLY A 267 -13.13 -11.32 9.84
N ALA A 268 -13.81 -10.18 9.98
CA ALA A 268 -14.54 -9.79 11.19
C ALA A 268 -15.87 -9.04 10.89
N TRP A 269 -16.38 -9.11 9.66
CA TRP A 269 -17.67 -8.51 9.28
C TRP A 269 -18.84 -9.07 10.10
N ASP A 270 -18.74 -10.31 10.57
CA ASP A 270 -19.75 -10.94 11.43
C ASP A 270 -19.86 -10.28 12.81
N VAL A 271 -18.76 -9.75 13.34
CA VAL A 271 -18.77 -8.97 14.57
C VAL A 271 -19.58 -7.68 14.37
N ALA A 272 -19.33 -6.97 13.27
CA ALA A 272 -20.07 -5.76 12.89
C ALA A 272 -21.57 -6.02 12.75
N PHE A 273 -21.94 -7.09 12.02
CA PHE A 273 -23.34 -7.47 11.88
C PHE A 273 -23.98 -7.88 13.22
N GLY A 274 -23.20 -8.46 14.14
CA GLY A 274 -23.66 -8.85 15.47
C GLY A 274 -24.08 -7.67 16.35
N LEU A 275 -23.60 -6.45 16.03
CA LEU A 275 -23.93 -5.22 16.76
C LEU A 275 -25.15 -4.48 16.20
N LEU A 276 -25.71 -4.92 15.06
CA LEU A 276 -26.96 -4.35 14.54
C LEU A 276 -28.11 -4.60 15.52
N SER A 277 -29.06 -3.66 15.58
CA SER A 277 -30.19 -3.72 16.51
C SER A 277 -30.98 -5.03 16.37
N GLY A 278 -31.04 -5.80 17.46
CA GLY A 278 -31.74 -7.09 17.53
C GLY A 278 -31.04 -8.24 16.80
N ALA A 279 -29.80 -8.06 16.34
CA ALA A 279 -29.01 -9.13 15.76
C ALA A 279 -28.65 -10.20 16.80
N LYS A 280 -28.53 -11.45 16.34
CA LYS A 280 -28.16 -12.59 17.19
C LYS A 280 -27.41 -13.64 16.40
N ALA A 281 -26.54 -14.41 17.04
CA ALA A 281 -25.89 -15.54 16.39
C ALA A 281 -26.89 -16.69 16.12
N SER A 282 -26.77 -17.35 14.97
CA SER A 282 -27.58 -18.53 14.65
C SER A 282 -27.29 -19.65 15.65
N LYS A 283 -28.30 -20.37 16.14
CA LYS A 283 -28.07 -21.49 17.09
C LYS A 283 -27.49 -22.74 16.45
N ARG A 284 -27.69 -22.91 15.14
CA ARG A 284 -27.21 -24.04 14.32
C ARG A 284 -26.50 -23.52 13.08
N THR A 285 -25.73 -24.38 12.43
CA THR A 285 -25.19 -24.11 11.09
C THR A 285 -26.32 -24.10 10.07
N LEU A 286 -26.31 -23.11 9.18
CA LEU A 286 -27.27 -22.96 8.10
C LEU A 286 -26.60 -23.25 6.76
N GLN A 287 -27.41 -23.55 5.75
CA GLN A 287 -26.92 -23.87 4.40
C GLN A 287 -27.14 -22.67 3.46
N PHE A 288 -26.03 -22.17 2.92
CA PHE A 288 -25.93 -21.04 1.99
C PHE A 288 -25.46 -21.60 0.64
N GLY A 289 -26.40 -22.13 -0.15
CA GLY A 289 -26.08 -22.84 -1.38
C GLY A 289 -25.27 -24.12 -1.09
N MET A 290 -24.02 -24.16 -1.55
CA MET A 290 -23.09 -25.27 -1.31
C MET A 290 -22.32 -25.16 0.02
N VAL A 291 -22.37 -24.00 0.68
CA VAL A 291 -21.58 -23.72 1.89
C VAL A 291 -22.44 -23.90 3.15
N LYS A 292 -21.92 -24.62 4.15
CA LYS A 292 -22.52 -24.70 5.50
C LYS A 292 -21.74 -23.84 6.46
N SER A 293 -22.43 -22.92 7.15
CA SER A 293 -21.76 -21.93 8.00
C SER A 293 -22.63 -21.53 9.19
N ARG A 294 -22.00 -21.06 10.27
CA ARG A 294 -22.69 -20.27 11.29
C ARG A 294 -23.05 -18.92 10.69
N ALA A 295 -24.04 -18.26 11.26
CA ALA A 295 -24.53 -17.02 10.69
C ALA A 295 -24.86 -16.00 11.76
N VAL A 296 -24.80 -14.73 11.37
CA VAL A 296 -25.40 -13.64 12.12
C VAL A 296 -26.81 -13.43 11.60
N MET A 297 -27.79 -13.50 12.49
CA MET A 297 -29.19 -13.30 12.18
C MET A 297 -29.56 -11.86 12.48
N VAL A 298 -29.93 -11.10 11.45
CA VAL A 298 -30.36 -9.70 11.57
C VAL A 298 -31.87 -9.62 11.36
N PRO A 299 -32.64 -8.92 12.23
CA PRO A 299 -34.07 -8.81 12.08
C PRO A 299 -34.46 -8.19 10.73
N ARG A 300 -35.46 -8.77 10.06
CA ARG A 300 -36.02 -8.26 8.81
C ARG A 300 -36.49 -6.81 8.94
N ALA A 301 -37.08 -6.45 10.08
CA ALA A 301 -37.52 -5.09 10.35
C ALA A 301 -36.36 -4.08 10.35
N GLU A 302 -35.22 -4.43 10.95
CA GLU A 302 -34.04 -3.56 10.96
C GLU A 302 -33.43 -3.45 9.56
N VAL A 303 -33.38 -4.55 8.80
CA VAL A 303 -32.92 -4.55 7.41
C VAL A 303 -33.75 -3.62 6.54
N ILE A 304 -35.08 -3.73 6.61
CA ILE A 304 -36.00 -2.85 5.85
C ILE A 304 -35.80 -1.38 6.24
N LYS A 305 -35.69 -1.11 7.55
CA LYS A 305 -35.43 0.24 8.06
C LYS A 305 -34.11 0.81 7.54
N LEU A 306 -33.04 0.03 7.49
CA LEU A 306 -31.74 0.46 6.97
C LEU A 306 -31.79 0.70 5.45
N LEU A 307 -32.40 -0.21 4.69
CA LEU A 307 -32.53 -0.07 3.24
C LEU A 307 -33.39 1.14 2.84
N ASN A 308 -34.48 1.42 3.57
CA ASN A 308 -35.35 2.56 3.28
C ASN A 308 -34.74 3.93 3.66
N LYS A 309 -33.77 3.97 4.58
CA LYS A 309 -33.06 5.21 4.94
C LYS A 309 -32.00 5.65 3.92
N SER A 310 -31.73 4.83 2.91
CA SER A 310 -30.68 5.05 1.91
C SER A 310 -31.20 5.56 0.56
N GLY A 311 -32.50 5.83 0.47
CA GLY A 311 -33.18 6.39 -0.70
C GLY A 311 -33.42 7.89 -0.57
#